data_AF-G0JM94-F1
#
_entry.id   AF-G0JM94-F1
#
_cell.length_a   1.000
_cell.length_b   1.000
_cell.length_c   1.000
_cell.angle_alpha   90.00
_cell.angle_beta   90.00
_cell.angle_gamma   90.00
#
_symmetry.space_group_name_H-M   'P 1'
#
loop_
_entity.id
_entity.type
_entity.pdbx_description
1 polymer ?
#
loop_
_entity_poly.entity_id
_entity_poly.type
_entity_poly.pdbx_seq_one_letter_code
_entity_poly.pdbx_strand_id
1 'polypeptide(L)'
;MGYFGASTGAAAALRAAAQFGDAIAAVVSRGGRPDLTGPAITQVKAPTLLIVGGLDDVVIGMNEQALAALRAEKELAIIPGATHLFEEQGTLEAAARLALGWFQRYFKAAAADGIGR
;
A
#
# COMPACT_ATOMS: atom_id res chain seq x y z
N MET A 1 -4.41 -11.53 -7.56
CA MET A 1 -3.66 -10.41 -8.21
C MET A 1 -3.19 -9.42 -7.14
N GLY A 2 -2.24 -8.53 -7.41
CA GLY A 2 -1.86 -7.45 -6.48
C GLY A 2 -1.89 -6.09 -7.16
N TYR A 3 -2.15 -5.03 -6.37
CA TYR A 3 -2.23 -3.66 -6.88
C TYR A 3 -1.09 -2.80 -6.34
N PHE A 4 -0.49 -2.02 -7.24
CA PHE A 4 0.46 -0.98 -6.89
C PHE A 4 -0.11 0.36 -7.35
N GLY A 5 -0.39 1.26 -6.41
CA GLY A 5 -0.90 2.59 -6.68
C GLY A 5 0.10 3.66 -6.25
N ALA A 6 0.32 4.65 -7.10
CA ALA A 6 1.20 5.79 -6.80
C ALA A 6 0.40 7.09 -6.81
N SER A 7 0.69 8.01 -5.88
CA SER A 7 -0.01 9.30 -5.77
C SER A 7 -1.54 9.09 -5.69
N THR A 8 -2.32 9.67 -6.59
CA THR A 8 -3.78 9.47 -6.68
C THR A 8 -4.18 8.02 -6.99
N GLY A 9 -3.33 7.28 -7.69
CA GLY A 9 -3.52 5.86 -7.99
C GLY A 9 -3.58 4.98 -6.74
N ALA A 10 -3.04 5.43 -5.61
CA ALA A 10 -3.15 4.73 -4.33
C ALA A 10 -4.61 4.62 -3.86
N ALA A 11 -5.35 5.73 -3.91
CA ALA A 11 -6.75 5.75 -3.52
C ALA A 11 -7.59 4.85 -4.43
N ALA A 12 -7.31 4.88 -5.74
CA ALA A 12 -7.97 4.02 -6.72
C ALA A 12 -7.68 2.53 -6.46
N ALA A 13 -6.42 2.17 -6.19
CA ALA A 13 -6.03 0.80 -5.85
C ALA A 13 -6.74 0.28 -4.59
N LEU A 14 -6.83 1.10 -3.55
CA LEU A 14 -7.54 0.75 -2.31
C LEU A 14 -9.05 0.63 -2.51
N ARG A 15 -9.67 1.54 -3.28
CA ARG A 15 -11.10 1.44 -3.61
C ARG A 15 -11.40 0.18 -4.41
N ALA A 16 -10.56 -0.16 -5.38
CA ALA A 16 -10.68 -1.39 -6.14
C ALA A 16 -10.49 -2.61 -5.23
N ALA A 17 -9.51 -2.62 -4.33
CA ALA A 17 -9.28 -3.71 -3.39
C ALA A 17 -10.46 -3.91 -2.42
N ALA A 18 -11.09 -2.84 -1.95
CA ALA A 18 -12.31 -2.91 -1.16
C ALA A 18 -13.46 -3.56 -1.94
N GLN A 19 -13.60 -3.22 -3.23
CA GLN A 19 -14.66 -3.75 -4.09
C GLN A 19 -14.45 -5.22 -4.48
N PHE A 20 -13.22 -5.60 -4.84
CA PHE A 20 -12.90 -6.95 -5.32
C PHE A 20 -12.56 -7.94 -4.20
N GLY A 21 -12.37 -7.45 -2.97
CA GLY A 21 -12.21 -8.28 -1.78
C GLY A 21 -11.10 -9.33 -1.94
N ASP A 22 -11.46 -10.59 -1.74
CA ASP A 22 -10.53 -11.71 -1.66
C ASP A 22 -9.85 -12.05 -3.01
N ALA A 23 -10.28 -11.44 -4.12
CA ALA A 23 -9.58 -11.55 -5.41
C ALA A 23 -8.24 -10.79 -5.43
N ILE A 24 -8.06 -9.85 -4.50
CA ILE A 24 -6.85 -9.02 -4.37
C ILE A 24 -6.00 -9.54 -3.22
N ALA A 25 -4.83 -10.06 -3.55
CA ALA A 25 -3.92 -10.69 -2.60
C ALA A 25 -3.08 -9.67 -1.82
N ALA A 26 -2.80 -8.50 -2.40
CA ALA A 26 -2.03 -7.44 -1.73
C ALA A 26 -2.17 -6.09 -2.42
N VAL A 27 -1.99 -5.02 -1.65
CA VAL A 27 -1.95 -3.63 -2.14
C VAL A 27 -0.68 -2.95 -1.66
N VAL A 28 -0.07 -2.14 -2.53
CA VAL A 28 1.02 -1.21 -2.18
C VAL A 28 0.60 0.19 -2.63
N SER A 29 0.68 1.16 -1.72
CA SER A 29 0.48 2.59 -1.97
C SER A 29 1.81 3.32 -1.83
N ARG A 30 2.29 4.03 -2.86
CA ARG A 30 3.55 4.79 -2.83
C ARG A 30 3.31 6.28 -2.98
N GLY A 31 3.75 7.07 -1.98
CA GLY A 31 3.58 8.53 -1.94
C GLY A 31 2.12 8.93 -2.14
N GLY A 32 1.22 8.07 -1.70
CA GLY A 32 -0.19 8.11 -2.10
C GLY A 32 -1.04 9.01 -1.21
N ARG A 33 -2.25 9.27 -1.69
CA ARG A 33 -3.34 9.88 -0.90
C ARG A 33 -4.41 8.84 -0.55
N PRO A 34 -4.09 7.80 0.24
CA PRO A 34 -5.05 6.75 0.61
C PRO A 34 -6.22 7.28 1.43
N ASP A 35 -6.08 8.46 2.04
CA ASP A 35 -7.18 9.20 2.67
C ASP A 35 -8.35 9.46 1.70
N LEU A 36 -8.07 9.64 0.40
CA LEU A 36 -9.09 9.84 -0.63
C LEU A 36 -9.89 8.58 -0.96
N THR A 37 -9.53 7.42 -0.41
CA THR A 37 -10.36 6.20 -0.49
C THR A 37 -11.69 6.39 0.23
N GLY A 38 -11.77 7.30 1.20
CA GLY A 38 -12.97 7.59 1.95
C GLY A 38 -13.46 6.37 2.75
N PRO A 39 -14.77 6.23 3.00
CA PRO A 39 -15.33 5.17 3.85
C PRO A 39 -15.03 3.74 3.36
N ALA A 40 -14.67 3.56 2.09
CA ALA A 40 -14.32 2.25 1.56
C ALA A 40 -13.03 1.66 2.17
N ILE A 41 -12.17 2.49 2.78
CA ILE A 41 -10.89 2.03 3.35
C ILE A 41 -11.07 0.96 4.44
N THR A 42 -12.17 1.04 5.20
CA THR A 42 -12.46 0.06 6.26
C THR A 42 -12.94 -1.29 5.72
N GLN A 43 -13.24 -1.37 4.41
CA GLN A 43 -13.70 -2.58 3.73
C GLN A 43 -12.54 -3.30 3.00
N VAL A 44 -11.35 -2.70 2.95
CA VAL A 44 -10.17 -3.33 2.36
C VAL A 44 -9.79 -4.55 3.20
N LYS A 45 -9.82 -5.73 2.56
CA LYS A 45 -9.38 -7.01 3.14
C LYS A 45 -7.94 -7.37 2.77
N ALA A 46 -7.48 -6.87 1.62
CA ALA A 46 -6.17 -7.18 1.10
C ALA A 46 -5.06 -6.58 2.00
N PRO A 47 -4.03 -7.36 2.37
CA PRO A 47 -2.85 -6.84 3.05
C PRO A 47 -2.26 -5.62 2.34
N THR A 48 -2.12 -4.52 3.06
CA THR A 48 -1.79 -3.21 2.48
C THR A 48 -0.49 -2.65 3.06
N LEU A 49 0.45 -2.32 2.17
CA LEU A 49 1.66 -1.54 2.51
C LEU A 49 1.51 -0.09 2.03
N LEU A 50 1.73 0.86 2.94
CA LEU A 50 1.82 2.28 2.63
C LEU A 50 3.31 2.68 2.67
N ILE A 51 3.83 3.24 1.59
CA ILE A 51 5.21 3.72 1.46
C ILE A 51 5.18 5.23 1.28
N VAL A 52 5.84 5.97 2.17
CA VAL A 52 5.88 7.44 2.15
C VAL A 52 7.32 7.95 2.21
N GLY A 53 7.55 9.12 1.62
CA GLY A 53 8.83 9.80 1.70
C GLY A 53 8.98 10.50 3.04
N GLY A 54 10.15 10.37 3.68
CA GLY A 54 10.43 10.92 5.01
C GLY A 54 10.54 12.45 5.07
N LEU A 55 10.56 13.13 3.92
CA LEU A 55 10.52 14.60 3.82
C LEU A 55 9.14 15.15 3.43
N ASP A 56 8.12 14.28 3.37
CA ASP A 56 6.74 14.64 3.00
C ASP A 56 5.80 14.51 4.21
N ASP A 57 6.01 15.37 5.22
CA ASP A 57 5.28 15.34 6.51
C ASP A 57 3.76 15.33 6.35
N VAL A 58 3.25 16.05 5.34
CA VAL A 58 1.81 16.11 5.04
C VAL A 58 1.30 14.74 4.61
N VAL A 59 2.00 14.07 3.68
CA VAL A 59 1.62 12.74 3.21
C VAL A 59 1.84 11.68 4.29
N ILE A 60 2.84 11.82 5.17
CA ILE A 60 3.03 10.95 6.33
C ILE A 60 1.77 10.96 7.20
N GLY A 61 1.33 12.13 7.67
CA GLY A 61 0.15 12.23 8.53
C GLY A 61 -1.13 11.69 7.88
N MET A 62 -1.30 11.90 6.57
CA MET A 62 -2.43 11.34 5.82
C MET A 62 -2.37 9.81 5.74
N ASN A 63 -1.19 9.23 5.56
CA ASN A 63 -1.02 7.78 5.50
C ASN A 63 -1.13 7.14 6.88
N GLU A 64 -0.74 7.81 7.96
CA GLU A 64 -0.99 7.35 9.34
C GLU A 64 -2.49 7.28 9.65
N GLN A 65 -3.27 8.28 9.23
CA GLN A 65 -4.73 8.26 9.38
C GLN A 65 -5.36 7.11 8.59
N ALA A 66 -4.92 6.90 7.35
CA ALA A 66 -5.37 5.79 6.52
C ALA A 66 -5.00 4.43 7.15
N LEU A 67 -3.77 4.31 7.69
CA LEU A 67 -3.30 3.13 8.41
C LEU A 67 -4.19 2.85 9.62
N ALA A 68 -4.56 3.86 10.41
CA ALA A 68 -5.45 3.69 11.54
C ALA A 68 -6.84 3.15 11.13
N ALA A 69 -7.36 3.58 9.98
CA ALA A 69 -8.67 3.17 9.47
C ALA A 69 -8.69 1.78 8.81
N LEU A 70 -7.56 1.31 8.26
CA LEU A 70 -7.46 -0.03 7.66
C LEU A 70 -7.70 -1.13 8.70
N ARG A 71 -8.46 -2.16 8.32
CA ARG A 71 -8.77 -3.32 9.18
C ARG A 71 -8.00 -4.58 8.82
N ALA A 72 -7.49 -4.66 7.59
CA ALA A 72 -6.62 -5.73 7.14
C ALA A 72 -5.22 -5.62 7.74
N GLU A 73 -4.42 -6.67 7.51
CA GLU A 73 -2.96 -6.64 7.71
C GLU A 73 -2.38 -5.40 7.00
N LYS A 74 -1.57 -4.63 7.73
CA LYS A 74 -1.19 -3.29 7.31
C LYS A 74 0.17 -2.88 7.84
N GLU A 75 0.91 -2.16 7.01
CA GLU A 75 2.23 -1.63 7.37
C GLU A 75 2.42 -0.23 6.76
N LEU A 76 3.13 0.65 7.48
CA LEU A 76 3.58 1.94 6.99
C LEU A 76 5.12 1.95 7.01
N ALA A 77 5.71 2.18 5.85
CA ALA A 77 7.16 2.32 5.68
C ALA A 77 7.50 3.77 5.26
N ILE A 78 8.38 4.39 6.04
CA ILE A 78 8.90 5.74 5.76
C ILE A 78 10.31 5.61 5.19
N ILE A 79 10.56 6.17 4.01
CA ILE A 79 11.88 6.18 3.38
C ILE A 79 12.62 7.47 3.74
N PRO A 80 13.71 7.41 4.54
CA PRO A 80 14.45 8.60 4.94
C PRO A 80 15.01 9.36 3.73
N GLY A 81 14.92 10.69 3.76
CA GLY A 81 15.48 11.55 2.72
C GLY A 81 14.71 11.57 1.40
N ALA A 82 13.60 10.84 1.27
CA ALA A 82 12.76 10.86 0.08
C ALA A 82 11.71 11.97 0.15
N THR A 83 11.57 12.74 -0.94
CA THR A 83 10.42 13.63 -1.15
C THR A 83 9.27 12.89 -1.82
N HIS A 84 8.20 13.62 -2.17
CA HIS A 84 6.96 13.07 -2.73
C HIS A 84 7.16 12.09 -3.90
N LEU A 85 8.13 12.39 -4.77
CA LEU A 85 8.38 11.63 -6.00
C LEU A 85 9.48 10.56 -5.87
N PHE A 86 10.19 10.52 -4.74
CA PHE A 86 11.32 9.59 -4.52
C PHE A 86 12.41 9.74 -5.61
N GLU A 87 12.74 10.98 -5.99
CA GLU A 87 13.76 11.28 -7.01
C GLU A 87 15.18 11.27 -6.42
N GLU A 88 15.28 11.35 -5.09
CA GLU A 88 16.58 11.31 -4.41
C GLU A 88 17.23 9.94 -4.59
N GLN A 89 18.55 9.96 -4.71
CA GLN A 89 19.35 8.77 -5.02
C GLN A 89 19.02 7.59 -4.10
N GLY A 90 18.59 6.47 -4.69
CA GLY A 90 18.33 5.22 -3.97
C GLY A 90 16.93 5.11 -3.34
N THR A 91 16.13 6.18 -3.34
CA THR A 91 14.84 6.20 -2.65
C THR A 91 13.75 5.46 -3.41
N LEU A 92 13.73 5.58 -4.75
CA LEU A 92 12.82 4.79 -5.59
C LEU A 92 13.17 3.31 -5.55
N GLU A 93 14.45 2.94 -5.54
CA GLU A 93 14.90 1.56 -5.41
C GLU A 93 14.55 0.98 -4.04
N ALA A 94 14.61 1.79 -2.98
CA ALA A 94 14.13 1.39 -1.66
C ALA A 94 12.62 1.13 -1.66
N ALA A 95 11.82 2.00 -2.28
CA ALA A 95 10.37 1.80 -2.42
C ALA A 95 10.07 0.53 -3.23
N ALA A 96 10.80 0.29 -4.32
CA ALA A 96 10.64 -0.90 -5.15
C ALA A 96 10.98 -2.19 -4.38
N ARG A 97 12.04 -2.20 -3.56
CA ARG A 97 12.40 -3.36 -2.73
C ARG A 97 11.32 -3.68 -1.71
N LEU A 98 10.77 -2.66 -1.03
CA LEU A 98 9.68 -2.83 -0.07
C LEU A 98 8.43 -3.39 -0.76
N ALA A 99 8.04 -2.82 -1.91
CA ALA A 99 6.90 -3.29 -2.68
C ALA A 99 7.06 -4.74 -3.15
N LEU A 100 8.25 -5.10 -3.66
CA LEU A 100 8.57 -6.47 -4.08
C LEU A 100 8.47 -7.45 -2.90
N GLY A 101 9.05 -7.10 -1.75
CA GLY A 101 8.98 -7.92 -0.54
C GLY A 101 7.55 -8.16 -0.07
N TRP A 102 6.71 -7.11 -0.12
CA TRP A 102 5.29 -7.21 0.22
C TRP A 102 4.55 -8.18 -0.71
N PHE A 103 4.68 -8.00 -2.02
CA PHE A 103 4.02 -8.89 -2.97
C PHE A 103 4.51 -10.33 -2.86
N GLN A 104 5.81 -10.56 -2.70
CA GLN A 104 6.37 -11.90 -2.52
C GLN A 104 5.82 -12.60 -1.28
N ARG A 105 5.62 -11.87 -0.18
CA ARG A 105 5.05 -12.41 1.06
C ARG A 105 3.61 -12.89 0.85
N TYR A 106 2.76 -12.05 0.26
CA TYR A 106 1.32 -12.33 0.18
C TYR A 106 0.90 -13.14 -1.04
N PHE A 107 1.66 -13.12 -2.14
CA PHE A 107 1.40 -14.04 -3.26
C PHE A 107 1.73 -15.48 -2.91
N LYS A 108 2.74 -15.73 -2.06
CA LYS A 108 3.03 -17.08 -1.54
C LYS A 108 1.93 -17.58 -0.61
N ALA A 109 1.42 -16.72 0.28
CA ALA A 109 0.32 -17.05 1.17
C ALA A 109 -0.97 -17.40 0.39
N ALA A 110 -1.34 -16.55 -0.58
CA ALA A 110 -2.51 -16.78 -1.42
C ALA A 110 -2.42 -18.08 -2.25
N ALA A 111 -1.22 -18.45 -2.71
CA ALA A 111 -1.00 -19.72 -3.40
C ALA A 111 -1.18 -20.94 -2.48
N ALA A 112 -0.79 -20.83 -1.21
CA ALA A 112 -0.99 -21.89 -0.23
C ALA A 112 -2.48 -22.09 0.12
N ASP A 113 -3.24 -21.00 0.24
CA ASP A 113 -4.68 -21.04 0.52
C ASP A 113 -5.50 -21.61 -0.65
N GLY A 114 -4.99 -21.50 -1.88
CA GLY A 114 -5.65 -22.00 -3.11
C GLY A 114 -5.47 -23.51 -3.36
N ILE A 115 -4.52 -24.18 -2.71
CA ILE A 115 -4.28 -25.63 -2.88
C ILE A 115 -5.23 -26.48 -2.01
N GLY A 116 -6.00 -25.86 -1.12
CA GLY A 116 -6.95 -26.53 -0.21
C GLY A 116 -8.43 -26.41 -0.55
N ARG A 117 -8.81 -25.98 -1.76
CA ARG A 117 -10.22 -25.86 -2.20
C ARG A 117 -10.54 -26.73 -3.40
#